data_AF-A0A3L7X9Z1-F1
#
_entry.id   AF-A0A3L7X9Z1-F1
#
_cell.length_a   1.000
_cell.length_b   1.000
_cell.length_c   1.000
_cell.angle_alpha   90.00
_cell.angle_beta   90.00
_cell.angle_gamma   90.00
#
_symmetry.space_group_name_H-M   'P 1'
#
loop_
_entity.id
_entity.type
_entity.pdbx_description
1 polymer ?
#
loop_
_entity_poly.entity_id
_entity_poly.type
_entity_poly.pdbx_seq_one_letter_code
_entity_poly.pdbx_strand_id
1 'polypeptide(L)'
;MIDFFSLLLILFLLAVFLRLDWIYYLIYVVGGIWAFSHWQTRRSLGKVNVQRRMPSRAFTGETVDADVILHNSSLLPLPWVRIQESVPLDLQTGESYRLVASVGGRSKVVRRFRFYCHRRGYYQVGPLRLTTGDLFGFAQAVWEEGEKPHLTVYPKVLTLEQLGLPSRLPFGTLRSRQRLFMDPTRMAGVRPYVSGDSMRHIHWRASAHDDTLLVKKFQPSIALTTMIVLDLDQLSYPPRERLGGSEWAVVVAASLANHIIGQRQETGLLSNGLDPFSGGDANPIPGQNGQGHLMGILEVLARIQLRRDAEADDPMEEGHLSPSRFALHRWLPSHVAGLGWGTTLILVTPHISEPLLWSLHSFNRKGLNVQVVVCVRQPAFERTRQQAEAMGIGVHQALWESELAQMAPLQKG
;
A
#
# COMPACT_ATOMS: atom_id res chain seq x y z
N MET A 1 -36.96 -13.50 33.89
CA MET A 1 -37.85 -13.09 32.79
C MET A 1 -38.71 -14.29 32.45
N ILE A 2 -40.04 -14.14 32.42
CA ILE A 2 -40.95 -15.23 32.03
C ILE A 2 -40.89 -15.32 30.51
N ASP A 3 -40.44 -16.44 29.97
CA ASP A 3 -40.44 -16.66 28.51
C ASP A 3 -41.88 -16.55 27.98
N PHE A 4 -42.06 -15.96 26.79
CA PHE A 4 -43.39 -15.71 26.22
C PHE A 4 -44.27 -16.96 26.14
N PHE A 5 -43.64 -18.13 25.95
CA PHE A 5 -44.28 -19.44 26.03
C PHE A 5 -44.89 -19.72 27.42
N SER A 6 -44.15 -19.44 28.49
CA SER A 6 -44.61 -19.59 29.87
C SER A 6 -45.74 -18.63 30.20
N LEU A 7 -45.74 -17.42 29.63
CA LEU A 7 -46.86 -16.46 29.77
C LEU A 7 -48.12 -16.97 29.05
N LEU A 8 -47.99 -17.51 27.84
CA LEU A 8 -49.10 -18.16 27.13
C LEU A 8 -49.64 -19.37 27.91
N LEU A 9 -48.76 -20.17 28.51
CA LEU A 9 -49.15 -21.32 29.34
C LEU A 9 -49.90 -20.91 30.60
N ILE A 10 -49.43 -19.86 31.30
CA ILE A 10 -50.11 -19.31 32.48
C ILE A 10 -51.47 -18.74 32.10
N LEU A 11 -51.55 -17.98 30.99
CA LEU A 11 -52.80 -17.43 30.49
C LEU A 11 -53.79 -18.55 30.12
N PHE A 12 -53.30 -19.65 29.54
CA PHE A 12 -54.10 -20.84 29.24
C PHE A 12 -54.63 -21.51 30.51
N LEU A 13 -53.78 -21.74 31.52
CA LEU A 13 -54.22 -22.31 32.79
C LEU A 13 -55.24 -21.42 33.51
N LEU A 14 -55.07 -20.09 33.44
CA LEU A 14 -56.01 -19.12 33.99
C LEU A 14 -57.35 -19.14 33.24
N ALA A 15 -57.34 -19.27 31.91
CA ALA A 15 -58.54 -19.40 31.09
C ALA A 15 -59.35 -20.64 31.45
N VAL A 16 -58.67 -21.78 31.65
CA VAL A 16 -59.27 -23.05 32.08
C VAL A 16 -59.87 -22.91 33.49
N PHE A 17 -59.14 -22.28 34.41
CA PHE A 17 -59.60 -22.09 35.79
C PHE A 17 -60.82 -21.16 35.89
N LEU A 18 -60.82 -20.04 35.15
CA LEU A 18 -61.88 -19.03 35.19
C LEU A 18 -63.07 -19.33 34.25
N ARG A 19 -62.96 -20.35 33.38
CA ARG A 19 -63.96 -20.72 32.35
C ARG A 19 -64.38 -19.54 31.46
N LEU A 20 -63.41 -18.72 31.07
CA LEU A 20 -63.64 -17.53 30.25
C LEU A 20 -63.37 -17.83 28.76
N ASP A 21 -64.44 -17.98 27.97
CA ASP A 21 -64.34 -18.40 26.58
C ASP A 21 -63.58 -17.41 25.69
N TRP A 22 -63.68 -16.10 25.98
CA TRP A 22 -63.00 -15.05 25.21
C TRP A 22 -61.46 -15.10 25.32
N ILE A 23 -60.92 -15.66 26.40
CA ILE A 23 -59.47 -15.77 26.61
C ILE A 23 -58.86 -16.78 25.63
N TYR A 24 -59.59 -17.83 25.25
CA TYR A 24 -59.11 -18.78 24.26
C TYR A 24 -58.91 -18.13 22.89
N TYR A 25 -59.81 -17.23 22.46
CA TYR A 25 -59.62 -16.46 21.22
C TYR A 25 -58.35 -15.61 21.27
N LEU A 26 -58.09 -14.94 22.39
CA LEU A 26 -56.87 -14.16 22.58
C LEU A 26 -55.61 -15.06 22.50
N ILE A 27 -55.63 -16.22 23.15
CA ILE A 27 -54.53 -17.20 23.11
C ILE A 27 -54.28 -17.70 21.70
N TYR A 28 -55.34 -18.03 20.93
CA TYR A 28 -55.19 -18.49 19.55
C TYR A 28 -54.63 -17.42 18.62
N VAL A 29 -55.08 -16.17 18.75
CA VAL A 29 -54.57 -15.06 17.94
C VAL A 29 -53.12 -14.77 18.29
N VAL A 30 -52.79 -14.63 19.58
CA VAL A 30 -51.44 -14.31 20.05
C VAL A 30 -50.48 -15.47 19.77
N GLY A 31 -50.89 -16.71 20.03
CA GLY A 31 -50.12 -17.92 19.73
C GLY A 31 -49.92 -18.11 18.23
N GLY A 32 -50.94 -17.83 17.42
CA GLY A 32 -50.84 -17.83 15.96
C GLY A 32 -49.86 -16.80 15.42
N ILE A 33 -49.91 -15.56 15.93
CA ILE A 33 -48.95 -14.49 15.59
C ILE A 33 -47.53 -14.90 15.99
N TRP A 34 -47.35 -15.49 17.19
CA TRP A 34 -46.05 -15.95 17.66
C TRP A 34 -45.48 -17.08 16.78
N ALA A 35 -46.29 -18.10 16.46
CA ALA A 35 -45.89 -19.20 15.61
C ALA A 35 -45.58 -18.73 14.17
N PHE A 36 -46.42 -17.85 13.62
CA PHE A 36 -46.21 -17.25 12.30
C PHE A 36 -44.95 -16.38 12.26
N SER A 37 -44.73 -15.55 13.29
CA SER A 37 -43.55 -14.70 13.46
C SER A 37 -42.26 -15.54 13.43
N HIS A 38 -42.22 -16.63 14.19
CA HIS A 38 -41.04 -17.52 14.21
C HIS A 38 -40.82 -18.24 12.88
N TRP A 39 -41.92 -18.71 12.26
CA TRP A 39 -41.88 -19.39 10.98
C TRP A 39 -41.39 -18.47 9.85
N GLN A 40 -41.93 -17.25 9.79
CA GLN A 40 -41.55 -16.25 8.79
C GLN A 40 -40.11 -15.79 9.02
N THR A 41 -39.74 -15.44 10.25
CA THR A 41 -38.40 -14.91 10.57
C THR A 41 -37.31 -15.91 10.26
N ARG A 42 -37.49 -17.20 10.59
CA ARG A 42 -36.52 -18.25 10.25
C ARG A 42 -36.30 -18.41 8.75
N ARG A 43 -37.30 -18.11 7.92
CA ARG A 43 -37.23 -18.21 6.45
C ARG A 43 -36.88 -16.90 5.76
N SER A 44 -36.94 -15.79 6.48
CA SER A 44 -36.85 -14.44 5.94
C SER A 44 -35.51 -14.15 5.25
N LEU A 45 -34.38 -14.43 5.93
CA LEU A 45 -33.05 -14.18 5.39
C LEU A 45 -32.56 -15.24 4.40
N GLY A 46 -33.09 -16.47 4.45
CA GLY A 46 -32.69 -17.54 3.55
C GLY A 46 -33.01 -17.28 2.06
N LYS A 47 -33.89 -16.32 1.76
CA LYS A 47 -34.25 -15.89 0.39
C LYS A 47 -33.72 -14.50 0.03
N VAL A 48 -32.85 -13.93 0.87
CA VAL A 48 -32.19 -12.64 0.61
C VAL A 48 -30.84 -12.93 -0.02
N ASN A 49 -30.67 -12.50 -1.27
CA ASN A 49 -29.37 -12.52 -1.92
C ASN A 49 -28.69 -11.17 -1.66
N VAL A 50 -27.47 -11.23 -1.14
CA VAL A 50 -26.66 -10.06 -0.78
C VAL A 50 -25.51 -10.00 -1.76
N GLN A 51 -25.42 -8.88 -2.47
CA GLN A 51 -24.29 -8.60 -3.35
C GLN A 51 -23.66 -7.30 -2.93
N ARG A 52 -22.34 -7.32 -2.68
CA ARG A 52 -21.57 -6.11 -2.44
C ARG A 52 -20.71 -5.80 -3.66
N ARG A 53 -20.76 -4.54 -4.10
CA ARG A 53 -19.90 -4.00 -5.14
C ARG A 53 -19.00 -2.96 -4.51
N MET A 54 -17.71 -3.19 -4.60
CA MET A 54 -16.68 -2.35 -4.01
C MET A 54 -15.42 -2.45 -4.88
N PRO A 55 -14.69 -1.35 -5.11
CA PRO A 55 -13.38 -1.44 -5.75
C PRO A 55 -12.39 -2.15 -4.80
N SER A 56 -11.48 -2.93 -5.38
CA SER A 56 -10.44 -3.64 -4.62
C SER A 56 -9.20 -2.78 -4.34
N ARG A 57 -9.13 -1.57 -4.91
CA ARG A 57 -7.95 -0.72 -4.92
C ARG A 57 -8.33 0.75 -4.78
N ALA A 58 -7.54 1.50 -4.02
CA ALA A 58 -7.65 2.95 -3.87
C ALA A 58 -6.29 3.56 -3.51
N PHE A 59 -6.15 4.87 -3.59
CA PHE A 59 -4.99 5.59 -3.06
C PHE A 59 -5.30 6.25 -1.71
N THR A 60 -4.25 6.48 -0.92
CA THR A 60 -4.37 7.24 0.34
C THR A 60 -4.95 8.63 0.08
N GLY A 61 -5.99 9.00 0.84
CA GLY A 61 -6.75 10.25 0.70
C GLY A 61 -7.98 10.15 -0.20
N GLU A 62 -8.19 9.03 -0.90
CA GLU A 62 -9.39 8.81 -1.72
C GLU A 62 -10.58 8.33 -0.88
N THR A 63 -11.78 8.70 -1.34
CA THR A 63 -13.04 8.15 -0.81
C THR A 63 -13.55 7.06 -1.75
N VAL A 64 -13.86 5.89 -1.18
CA VAL A 64 -14.37 4.72 -1.87
C VAL A 64 -15.82 4.48 -1.48
N ASP A 65 -16.69 4.29 -2.47
CA ASP A 65 -18.07 3.89 -2.26
C ASP A 65 -18.21 2.36 -2.38
N ALA A 66 -18.89 1.75 -1.41
CA ALA A 66 -19.33 0.36 -1.45
C ALA A 66 -20.86 0.27 -1.49
N ASP A 67 -21.38 -0.32 -2.56
CA ASP A 67 -22.80 -0.53 -2.78
C ASP A 67 -23.20 -1.93 -2.32
N VAL A 68 -24.03 -2.01 -1.27
CA VAL A 68 -24.67 -3.24 -0.79
C VAL A 68 -26.05 -3.34 -1.39
N ILE A 69 -26.25 -4.36 -2.22
CA ILE A 69 -27.48 -4.66 -2.93
C ILE A 69 -28.16 -5.84 -2.23
N LEU A 70 -29.32 -5.58 -1.64
CA LEU A 70 -30.18 -6.61 -1.05
C LEU A 70 -31.30 -6.95 -2.03
N HIS A 71 -31.38 -8.22 -2.43
CA HIS A 71 -32.45 -8.73 -3.26
C HIS A 71 -33.30 -9.73 -2.48
N ASN A 72 -34.52 -9.30 -2.11
CA ASN A 72 -35.49 -10.18 -1.46
C ASN A 72 -36.27 -10.96 -2.52
N SER A 73 -35.99 -12.26 -2.66
CA SER A 73 -36.69 -13.14 -3.61
C SER A 73 -38.01 -13.69 -3.06
N SER A 74 -38.33 -13.40 -1.79
CA SER A 74 -39.56 -13.86 -1.15
C SER A 74 -40.76 -12.98 -1.50
N LEU A 75 -41.96 -13.55 -1.35
CA LEU A 75 -43.23 -12.83 -1.52
C LEU A 75 -43.49 -11.83 -0.39
N LEU A 76 -43.03 -12.15 0.82
CA LEU A 76 -43.27 -11.32 2.00
C LEU A 76 -42.21 -10.21 2.09
N PRO A 77 -42.59 -9.00 2.49
CA PRO A 77 -41.63 -7.94 2.74
C PRO A 77 -40.81 -8.24 4.00
N LEU A 78 -39.63 -7.63 4.08
CA LEU A 78 -38.84 -7.48 5.29
C LEU A 78 -39.12 -6.07 5.82
N PRO A 79 -39.97 -5.92 6.85
CA PRO A 79 -40.37 -4.60 7.34
C PRO A 79 -39.17 -3.76 7.75
N TRP A 80 -38.17 -4.39 8.36
CA TRP A 80 -36.89 -3.80 8.69
C TRP A 80 -35.77 -4.84 8.53
N VAL A 81 -34.63 -4.40 7.99
CA VAL A 81 -33.38 -5.13 7.97
C VAL A 81 -32.31 -4.15 8.43
N ARG A 82 -31.63 -4.51 9.51
CA ARG A 82 -30.43 -3.81 9.97
C ARG A 82 -29.23 -4.36 9.20
N ILE A 83 -28.54 -3.47 8.51
CA ILE A 83 -27.33 -3.73 7.75
C ILE A 83 -26.18 -3.13 8.56
N GLN A 84 -25.23 -3.95 8.96
CA GLN A 84 -24.06 -3.51 9.70
C GLN A 84 -22.80 -3.97 8.96
N GLU A 85 -22.01 -3.01 8.53
CA GLU A 85 -20.70 -3.23 7.91
C GLU A 85 -19.60 -3.06 8.96
N SER A 86 -18.59 -3.92 8.95
CA SER A 86 -17.45 -3.85 9.86
C SER A 86 -16.25 -3.25 9.12
N VAL A 87 -15.88 -2.03 9.51
CA VAL A 87 -14.90 -1.21 8.78
C VAL A 87 -13.69 -0.91 9.67
N PRO A 88 -12.46 -1.22 9.22
CA PRO A 88 -11.23 -0.84 9.92
C PRO A 88 -11.14 0.67 10.19
N LEU A 89 -10.53 1.06 11.31
CA LEU A 89 -10.46 2.46 11.76
C LEU A 89 -9.90 3.41 10.70
N ASP A 90 -8.85 2.98 9.99
CA ASP A 90 -8.18 3.75 8.93
C ASP A 90 -9.04 3.98 7.67
N LEU A 91 -10.23 3.36 7.60
CA LEU A 91 -11.19 3.54 6.51
C LEU A 91 -12.44 4.31 6.95
N GLN A 92 -12.53 4.74 8.21
CA GLN A 92 -13.77 5.31 8.77
C GLN A 92 -13.98 6.79 8.41
N THR A 93 -15.21 7.19 8.08
CA THR A 93 -15.58 8.56 7.67
C THR A 93 -16.36 9.33 8.74
N GLY A 94 -16.53 8.77 9.93
CA GLY A 94 -17.44 9.29 10.97
C GLY A 94 -18.92 9.00 10.70
N GLU A 95 -19.26 8.42 9.54
CA GLU A 95 -20.61 7.94 9.23
C GLU A 95 -20.95 6.66 10.00
N SER A 96 -22.25 6.43 10.23
CA SER A 96 -22.71 5.17 10.83
C SER A 96 -22.68 4.05 9.79
N TYR A 97 -21.84 3.04 10.00
CA TYR A 97 -21.84 1.78 9.25
C TYR A 97 -22.98 0.83 9.64
N ARG A 98 -23.97 1.36 10.37
CA ARG A 98 -25.21 0.69 10.72
C ARG A 98 -26.37 1.46 10.11
N LEU A 99 -27.09 0.79 9.21
CA LEU A 99 -28.27 1.34 8.53
C LEU A 99 -29.46 0.40 8.74
N VAL A 100 -30.67 0.94 8.65
CA VAL A 100 -31.90 0.16 8.63
C VAL A 100 -32.62 0.45 7.33
N ALA A 101 -33.13 -0.61 6.68
CA ALA A 101 -33.89 -0.50 5.46
C ALA A 101 -35.12 -1.40 5.51
N SER A 102 -36.21 -0.99 4.87
CA SER A 102 -37.32 -1.87 4.54
C SER A 102 -37.11 -2.43 3.14
N VAL A 103 -37.36 -3.73 2.94
CA VAL A 103 -37.19 -4.39 1.64
C VAL A 103 -38.51 -5.08 1.29
N GLY A 104 -39.23 -4.55 0.29
CA GLY A 104 -40.46 -5.15 -0.20
C GLY A 104 -40.28 -6.59 -0.70
N GLY A 105 -41.38 -7.34 -0.82
CA GLY A 105 -41.37 -8.65 -1.47
C GLY A 105 -40.95 -8.53 -2.93
N ARG A 106 -40.13 -9.46 -3.43
CA ARG A 106 -39.60 -9.47 -4.81
C ARG A 106 -38.93 -8.16 -5.24
N SER A 107 -38.36 -7.43 -4.29
CA SER A 107 -37.78 -6.11 -4.53
C SER A 107 -36.28 -6.09 -4.24
N LYS A 108 -35.63 -5.04 -4.75
CA LYS A 108 -34.21 -4.77 -4.53
C LYS A 108 -34.05 -3.43 -3.83
N VAL A 109 -33.13 -3.38 -2.87
CA VAL A 109 -32.75 -2.16 -2.18
C VAL A 109 -31.24 -2.04 -2.24
N VAL A 110 -30.75 -0.84 -2.58
CA VAL A 110 -29.33 -0.51 -2.60
C VAL A 110 -29.03 0.43 -1.42
N ARG A 111 -27.96 0.12 -0.71
CA ARG A 111 -27.41 0.97 0.36
C ARG A 111 -25.93 1.18 0.13
N ARG A 112 -25.52 2.44 0.18
CA ARG A 112 -24.15 2.86 -0.06
C ARG A 112 -23.46 3.16 1.26
N PHE A 113 -22.25 2.65 1.42
CA PHE A 113 -21.32 3.01 2.48
C PHE A 113 -20.13 3.72 1.87
N ARG A 114 -19.63 4.78 2.53
CA ARG A 114 -18.43 5.49 2.10
C ARG A 114 -17.29 5.19 3.04
N PHE A 115 -16.13 4.91 2.47
CA PHE A 115 -14.88 4.68 3.19
C PHE A 115 -13.87 5.75 2.78
N TYR A 116 -13.17 6.35 3.74
CA TYR A 116 -12.10 7.30 3.44
C TYR A 116 -10.77 6.67 3.79
N CYS A 117 -9.88 6.60 2.82
CA CYS A 117 -8.61 5.91 2.95
C CYS A 117 -7.59 6.79 3.69
N HIS A 118 -7.60 6.78 5.02
CA HIS A 118 -6.71 7.63 5.84
C HIS A 118 -5.24 7.21 5.73
N ARG A 119 -4.99 5.91 5.64
CA ARG A 119 -3.65 5.32 5.60
C ARG A 119 -3.57 4.23 4.54
N ARG A 120 -2.36 4.04 4.00
CA ARG A 120 -2.07 2.89 3.14
C ARG A 120 -2.20 1.60 3.92
N GLY A 121 -2.55 0.52 3.25
CA GLY A 121 -2.71 -0.76 3.91
C GLY A 121 -3.43 -1.79 3.07
N TYR A 122 -3.42 -3.02 3.58
CA TYR A 122 -4.25 -4.11 3.08
C TYR A 122 -5.38 -4.37 4.08
N TYR A 123 -6.60 -3.97 3.73
CA TYR A 123 -7.73 -3.95 4.65
C TYR A 123 -8.77 -5.01 4.28
N GLN A 124 -9.21 -5.80 5.26
CA GLN A 124 -10.41 -6.62 5.13
C GLN A 124 -11.63 -5.80 5.52
N VAL A 125 -12.57 -5.62 4.59
CA VAL A 125 -13.84 -4.92 4.85
C VAL A 125 -14.92 -5.96 5.09
N GLY A 126 -15.44 -5.99 6.31
CA GLY A 126 -16.42 -6.99 6.73
C GLY A 126 -16.12 -7.63 8.09
N PRO A 127 -16.98 -8.55 8.52
CA PRO A 127 -18.08 -9.12 7.74
C PRO A 127 -19.29 -8.18 7.66
N LEU A 128 -20.03 -8.25 6.55
CA LEU A 128 -21.35 -7.64 6.44
C LEU A 128 -22.37 -8.49 7.22
N ARG A 129 -23.00 -7.89 8.23
CA ARG A 129 -24.02 -8.54 9.06
C ARG A 129 -25.40 -7.98 8.77
N LEU A 130 -26.33 -8.86 8.42
CA LEU A 130 -27.74 -8.55 8.31
C LEU A 130 -28.49 -9.09 9.50
N THR A 131 -29.41 -8.30 10.02
CA THR A 131 -30.25 -8.67 11.14
C THR A 131 -31.67 -8.22 10.86
N THR A 132 -32.62 -9.15 10.94
CA THR A 132 -34.04 -8.89 10.79
C THR A 132 -34.79 -9.60 11.91
N GLY A 133 -36.04 -9.22 12.14
CA GLY A 133 -36.92 -9.86 13.07
C GLY A 133 -38.35 -9.44 12.80
N ASP A 134 -39.25 -9.89 13.66
CA ASP A 134 -40.64 -9.45 13.62
C ASP A 134 -40.82 -8.11 14.32
N LEU A 135 -42.02 -7.54 14.21
CA LEU A 135 -42.35 -6.24 14.81
C LEU A 135 -42.55 -6.32 16.34
N PHE A 136 -42.82 -7.52 16.87
CA PHE A 136 -43.05 -7.74 18.30
C PHE A 136 -41.78 -8.22 19.03
N GLY A 137 -40.70 -8.52 18.30
CA GLY A 137 -39.42 -8.96 18.86
C GLY A 137 -39.41 -10.40 19.36
N PHE A 138 -40.36 -11.24 18.93
CA PHE A 138 -40.42 -12.66 19.30
C PHE A 138 -39.32 -13.50 18.65
N ALA A 139 -38.88 -13.13 17.46
CA ALA A 139 -37.90 -13.88 16.69
C ALA A 139 -36.91 -12.95 15.99
N GLN A 140 -35.66 -13.39 15.92
CA GLN A 140 -34.59 -12.69 15.22
C GLN A 140 -33.88 -13.67 14.30
N ALA A 141 -33.55 -13.20 13.10
CA ALA A 141 -32.68 -13.90 12.18
C ALA A 141 -31.44 -13.04 11.92
N VAL A 142 -30.28 -13.68 11.92
CA VAL A 142 -28.99 -13.07 11.62
C VAL A 142 -28.38 -13.80 10.45
N TRP A 143 -27.87 -13.05 9.49
CA TRP A 143 -27.03 -13.53 8.41
C TRP A 143 -25.72 -12.78 8.48
N GLU A 144 -24.62 -13.51 8.31
CA GLU A 144 -23.28 -12.95 8.30
C GLU A 144 -22.57 -13.44 7.04
N GLU A 145 -21.89 -12.51 6.39
CA GLU A 145 -21.09 -12.81 5.20
C GLU A 145 -19.86 -13.65 5.56
N GLY A 146 -19.66 -14.74 4.83
CA GLY A 146 -18.55 -15.67 5.09
C GLY A 146 -17.20 -15.19 4.58
N GLU A 147 -17.15 -14.61 3.38
CA GLU A 147 -15.91 -14.12 2.77
C GLU A 147 -15.83 -12.60 2.84
N LYS A 148 -14.70 -12.09 3.37
CA LYS A 148 -14.45 -10.66 3.48
C LYS A 148 -13.60 -10.22 2.30
N PRO A 149 -14.07 -9.30 1.45
CA PRO A 149 -13.29 -8.69 0.40
C PRO A 149 -12.22 -7.79 1.01
N HIS A 150 -11.24 -7.52 0.17
CA HIS A 150 -10.07 -6.76 0.54
C HIS A 150 -10.02 -5.45 -0.26
N LEU A 151 -9.57 -4.40 0.41
CA LEU A 151 -9.23 -3.12 -0.17
C LEU A 151 -7.74 -2.87 0.05
N THR A 152 -7.00 -2.80 -1.05
CA THR A 152 -5.60 -2.37 -1.03
C THR A 152 -5.56 -0.86 -1.21
N VAL A 153 -5.13 -0.15 -0.18
CA VAL A 153 -4.89 1.30 -0.24
C VAL A 153 -3.41 1.53 -0.52
N TYR A 154 -3.11 2.06 -1.70
CA TYR A 154 -1.76 2.39 -2.12
C TYR A 154 -1.23 3.64 -1.41
N PRO A 155 0.10 3.73 -1.19
CA PRO A 155 0.72 4.96 -0.70
C PRO A 155 0.47 6.12 -1.66
N LYS A 156 0.48 7.34 -1.13
CA LYS A 156 0.44 8.54 -1.96
C LYS A 156 1.67 8.57 -2.88
N VAL A 157 1.47 8.98 -4.12
CA VAL A 157 2.54 9.17 -5.11
C VAL A 157 2.65 10.65 -5.41
N LEU A 158 3.83 11.20 -5.19
CA LEU A 158 4.15 12.61 -5.38
C LEU A 158 5.11 12.79 -6.56
N THR A 159 5.14 14.01 -7.09
CA THR A 159 6.19 14.43 -8.04
C THR A 159 7.51 14.64 -7.32
N LEU A 160 8.64 14.60 -8.03
CA LEU A 160 9.95 14.80 -7.41
C LEU A 160 10.08 16.20 -6.80
N GLU A 161 9.49 17.20 -7.44
CA GLU A 161 9.46 18.57 -6.98
C GLU A 161 8.72 18.70 -5.64
N GLN A 162 7.60 17.99 -5.48
CA GLN A 162 6.85 17.91 -4.22
C GLN A 162 7.62 17.21 -3.10
N LEU A 163 8.62 16.38 -3.44
CA LEU A 163 9.54 15.78 -2.47
C LEU A 163 10.73 16.70 -2.11
N GLY A 164 10.82 17.89 -2.72
CA GLY A 164 12.00 18.75 -2.60
C GLY A 164 13.22 18.21 -3.34
N LEU A 165 13.04 17.25 -4.25
CA LEU A 165 14.11 16.66 -5.04
C LEU A 165 14.21 17.34 -6.42
N PRO A 166 15.41 17.43 -7.03
CA PRO A 166 15.54 18.01 -8.35
C PRO A 166 14.79 17.19 -9.41
N SER A 167 14.13 17.88 -10.35
CA SER A 167 13.32 17.29 -11.43
C SER A 167 14.09 16.33 -12.35
N ARG A 168 15.42 16.48 -12.38
CA ARG A 168 16.37 15.58 -13.04
C ARG A 168 17.41 15.12 -12.02
N LEU A 169 17.00 14.24 -11.12
CA LEU A 169 17.98 13.47 -10.36
C LEU A 169 18.84 12.68 -11.35
N PRO A 170 20.16 12.55 -11.13
CA PRO A 170 21.07 11.81 -12.02
C PRO A 170 20.86 10.29 -11.91
N PHE A 171 19.61 9.82 -11.75
CA PHE A 171 19.23 8.43 -11.78
C PHE A 171 19.34 7.93 -13.22
N GLY A 172 20.50 7.38 -13.57
CA GLY A 172 20.74 6.82 -14.90
C GLY A 172 21.30 7.80 -15.96
N THR A 173 21.66 9.03 -15.61
CA THR A 173 22.42 9.94 -16.50
C THR A 173 23.62 10.58 -15.82
N LEU A 174 24.42 9.80 -15.09
CA LEU A 174 25.84 10.13 -15.08
C LEU A 174 26.34 9.85 -16.50
N ARG A 175 26.64 10.92 -17.23
CA ARG A 175 27.61 10.86 -18.33
C ARG A 175 28.90 10.35 -17.71
N SER A 176 29.03 9.03 -17.60
CA SER A 176 30.30 8.43 -17.30
C SER A 176 31.27 8.97 -18.35
N ARG A 177 32.29 9.69 -17.88
CA ARG A 177 33.46 10.01 -18.71
C ARG A 177 34.18 8.74 -19.17
N GLN A 178 33.79 7.57 -18.69
CA GLN A 178 34.27 6.29 -19.16
C GLN A 178 33.28 5.68 -20.16
N ARG A 179 33.82 5.44 -21.35
CA ARG A 179 33.21 4.81 -22.52
C ARG A 179 32.17 3.78 -22.09
N LEU A 180 30.89 4.07 -22.39
CA LEU A 180 29.84 3.06 -22.45
C LEU A 180 30.46 1.85 -23.15
N PHE A 181 30.59 0.71 -22.48
CA PHE A 181 30.84 -0.53 -23.20
C PHE A 181 29.72 -0.61 -24.22
N MET A 182 30.08 -0.58 -25.50
CA MET A 182 29.18 -0.65 -26.62
C MET A 182 29.12 -2.13 -27.01
N ASP A 183 27.93 -2.70 -27.02
CA ASP A 183 27.72 -4.10 -27.34
C ASP A 183 27.96 -4.25 -28.85
N PRO A 184 29.04 -4.90 -29.29
CA PRO A 184 29.37 -5.02 -30.72
C PRO A 184 28.30 -5.79 -31.50
N THR A 185 27.41 -6.51 -30.80
CA THR A 185 26.35 -7.33 -31.40
C THR A 185 25.06 -6.54 -31.65
N ARG A 186 24.87 -5.37 -31.02
CA ARG A 186 23.66 -4.54 -31.13
C ARG A 186 23.92 -3.23 -31.88
N MET A 187 24.00 -3.32 -33.20
CA MET A 187 24.16 -2.15 -34.07
C MET A 187 22.84 -1.36 -34.20
N ALA A 188 22.86 -0.09 -33.77
CA ALA A 188 21.73 0.84 -33.84
C ALA A 188 21.65 1.60 -35.18
N GLY A 189 22.74 1.67 -35.94
CA GLY A 189 22.83 2.38 -37.21
C GLY A 189 24.27 2.77 -37.56
N VAL A 190 24.43 3.70 -38.51
CA VAL A 190 25.71 4.27 -38.91
C VAL A 190 25.69 5.79 -38.78
N ARG A 191 26.86 6.41 -38.60
CA ARG A 191 27.04 7.87 -38.66
C ARG A 191 28.35 8.24 -39.37
N PRO A 192 28.50 9.47 -39.87
CA PRO A 192 29.77 9.95 -40.42
C PRO A 192 30.93 9.82 -39.41
N TYR A 193 32.09 9.41 -39.93
CA TYR A 193 33.35 9.34 -39.21
C TYR A 193 33.82 10.75 -38.80
N VAL A 194 34.28 10.87 -37.56
CA VAL A 194 34.90 12.10 -37.05
C VAL A 194 36.28 11.75 -36.50
N SER A 195 37.24 12.65 -36.69
CA SER A 195 38.60 12.51 -36.16
C SER A 195 38.58 12.23 -34.66
N GLY A 196 39.06 11.04 -34.27
CA GLY A 196 39.00 10.50 -32.91
C GLY A 196 38.23 9.20 -32.79
N ASP A 197 37.45 8.83 -33.81
CA ASP A 197 36.77 7.54 -33.88
C ASP A 197 37.76 6.40 -34.20
N SER A 198 37.57 5.26 -33.53
CA SER A 198 38.38 4.05 -33.76
C SER A 198 38.08 3.46 -35.14
N MET A 199 39.13 3.23 -35.93
CA MET A 199 39.02 2.60 -37.26
C MET A 199 38.41 1.19 -37.20
N ARG A 200 38.51 0.49 -36.06
CA ARG A 200 37.89 -0.83 -35.86
C ARG A 200 36.35 -0.80 -35.92
N HIS A 201 35.76 0.38 -35.72
CA HIS A 201 34.30 0.55 -35.74
C HIS A 201 33.77 1.04 -37.09
N ILE A 202 34.63 1.16 -38.12
CA ILE A 202 34.18 1.53 -39.47
C ILE A 202 33.27 0.42 -40.03
N HIS A 203 32.11 0.81 -40.54
CA HIS A 203 31.21 -0.08 -41.26
C HIS A 203 31.57 -0.06 -42.74
N TRP A 204 32.58 -0.85 -43.13
CA TRP A 204 33.15 -0.86 -44.48
C TRP A 204 32.10 -1.04 -45.59
N ARG A 205 31.13 -1.93 -45.39
CA ARG A 205 30.06 -2.17 -46.37
C ARG A 205 29.15 -0.97 -46.60
N ALA A 206 28.90 -0.15 -45.56
CA ALA A 206 28.09 1.06 -45.70
C ALA A 206 28.93 2.20 -46.28
N SER A 207 30.19 2.30 -45.85
CA SER A 207 31.13 3.31 -46.34
C SER A 207 31.42 3.16 -47.84
N ALA A 208 31.44 1.92 -48.34
CA ALA A 208 31.63 1.63 -49.75
C ALA A 208 30.43 2.01 -50.64
N HIS A 209 29.24 2.18 -50.07
CA HIS A 209 28.04 2.55 -50.83
C HIS A 209 27.81 4.06 -50.85
N ASP A 210 28.20 4.76 -49.78
CA ASP A 210 27.91 6.18 -49.54
C ASP A 210 29.13 7.09 -49.81
N ASP A 211 30.20 6.52 -50.38
CA ASP A 211 31.50 7.13 -50.70
C ASP A 211 32.12 8.00 -49.58
N THR A 212 31.71 7.71 -48.33
CA THR A 212 32.11 8.44 -47.12
C THR A 212 32.35 7.45 -45.98
N LEU A 213 33.31 7.75 -45.10
CA LEU A 213 33.61 6.86 -43.97
C LEU A 213 32.48 6.91 -42.94
N LEU A 214 31.84 5.75 -42.72
CA LEU A 214 30.74 5.58 -41.78
C LEU A 214 31.17 4.68 -40.62
N VAL A 215 30.86 5.10 -39.40
CA VAL A 215 31.17 4.38 -38.14
C VAL A 215 29.90 3.74 -37.59
N LYS A 216 30.02 2.48 -37.14
CA LYS A 216 28.95 1.75 -36.45
C LYS A 216 28.52 2.50 -35.19
N LYS A 217 27.23 2.83 -35.10
CA LYS A 217 26.59 3.31 -33.88
C LYS A 217 26.01 2.09 -33.16
N PHE A 218 26.50 1.78 -31.97
CA PHE A 218 25.94 0.70 -31.16
C PHE A 218 24.96 1.25 -30.13
N GLN A 219 24.01 0.43 -29.69
CA GLN A 219 23.19 0.77 -28.53
C GLN A 219 24.04 0.69 -27.25
N PRO A 220 23.83 1.57 -26.26
CA PRO A 220 24.45 1.41 -24.94
C PRO A 220 24.03 0.06 -24.33
N SER A 221 25.00 -0.71 -23.82
CA SER A 221 24.83 -2.13 -23.48
C SER A 221 24.18 -2.44 -22.14
N ILE A 222 23.80 -1.45 -21.35
CA ILE A 222 23.30 -1.71 -19.99
C ILE A 222 21.99 -0.94 -19.85
N ALA A 223 20.89 -1.68 -19.79
CA ALA A 223 19.69 -1.16 -19.15
C ALA A 223 20.12 -0.82 -17.72
N LEU A 224 20.24 0.47 -17.42
CA LEU A 224 20.62 0.94 -16.09
C LEU A 224 19.44 0.65 -15.18
N THR A 225 19.42 -0.55 -14.61
CA THR A 225 18.43 -0.92 -13.61
C THR A 225 18.64 -0.03 -12.39
N THR A 226 17.55 0.55 -11.91
CA THR A 226 17.56 1.29 -10.65
C THR A 226 16.96 0.41 -9.56
N MET A 227 17.69 0.17 -8.48
CA MET A 227 17.19 -0.56 -7.32
C MET A 227 16.88 0.41 -6.20
N ILE A 228 15.60 0.52 -5.84
CA ILE A 228 15.18 1.30 -4.67
C ILE A 228 15.32 0.39 -3.45
N VAL A 229 16.06 0.87 -2.46
CA VAL A 229 16.20 0.21 -1.16
C VAL A 229 15.44 1.06 -0.15
N LEU A 230 14.42 0.50 0.48
CA LEU A 230 13.59 1.18 1.46
C LEU A 230 13.88 0.66 2.87
N ASP A 231 14.34 1.55 3.74
CA ASP A 231 14.59 1.28 5.15
C ASP A 231 13.31 1.36 5.99
N LEU A 232 12.95 0.26 6.63
CA LEU A 232 11.82 0.12 7.54
C LEU A 232 12.23 -0.58 8.84
N ASP A 233 13.52 -0.57 9.19
CA ASP A 233 13.96 -0.96 10.52
C ASP A 233 13.49 0.07 11.57
N GLN A 234 12.67 -0.35 12.52
CA GLN A 234 12.05 0.55 13.50
C GLN A 234 13.07 1.31 14.36
N LEU A 235 14.20 0.68 14.68
CA LEU A 235 15.24 1.29 15.51
C LEU A 235 16.12 2.28 14.74
N SER A 236 16.05 2.30 13.41
CA SER A 236 16.72 3.30 12.58
C SER A 236 15.99 4.64 12.55
N TYR A 237 14.72 4.68 12.97
CA TYR A 237 13.93 5.91 13.06
C TYR A 237 13.96 6.49 14.48
N PRO A 238 14.14 7.82 14.64
CA PRO A 238 13.95 8.48 15.93
C PRO A 238 12.56 8.14 16.52
N PRO A 239 12.42 7.95 17.85
CA PRO A 239 11.17 7.48 18.45
C PRO A 239 9.91 8.26 18.03
N ARG A 240 10.04 9.59 17.87
CA ARG A 240 8.95 10.49 17.43
C ARG A 240 8.59 10.34 15.95
N GLU A 241 9.54 9.88 15.13
CA GLU A 241 9.43 9.76 13.68
C GLU A 241 9.22 8.32 13.20
N ARG A 242 9.13 7.35 14.12
CA ARG A 242 8.90 5.92 13.77
C ARG A 242 7.66 5.71 12.91
N LEU A 243 6.59 6.47 13.13
CA LEU A 243 5.38 6.39 12.33
C LEU A 243 5.40 7.39 11.17
N GLY A 244 5.66 8.67 11.44
CA GLY A 244 5.61 9.72 10.41
C GLY A 244 6.69 9.55 9.34
N GLY A 245 7.95 9.47 9.77
CA GLY A 245 9.10 9.35 8.87
C GLY A 245 9.13 8.06 8.06
N SER A 246 8.65 6.95 8.59
CA SER A 246 8.60 5.67 7.86
C SER A 246 7.49 5.64 6.81
N GLU A 247 6.30 6.17 7.13
CA GLU A 247 5.24 6.38 6.15
C GLU A 247 5.69 7.34 5.05
N TRP A 248 6.43 8.38 5.41
CA TRP A 248 7.02 9.29 4.44
C TRP A 248 8.08 8.61 3.56
N ALA A 249 8.94 7.76 4.12
CA ALA A 249 9.90 6.97 3.35
C ALA A 249 9.19 6.05 2.33
N VAL A 250 8.05 5.46 2.68
CA VAL A 250 7.22 4.69 1.74
C VAL A 250 6.69 5.58 0.61
N VAL A 251 6.21 6.79 0.91
CA VAL A 251 5.76 7.76 -0.10
C VAL A 251 6.92 8.16 -1.03
N VAL A 252 8.11 8.42 -0.49
CA VAL A 252 9.32 8.73 -1.27
C VAL A 252 9.66 7.56 -2.19
N ALA A 253 9.70 6.32 -1.69
CA ALA A 253 9.98 5.13 -2.50
C ALA A 253 8.93 4.92 -3.61
N ALA A 254 7.64 5.07 -3.31
CA ALA A 254 6.55 4.96 -4.28
C ALA A 254 6.67 6.01 -5.39
N SER A 255 7.01 7.24 -5.01
CA SER A 255 7.18 8.39 -5.91
C SER A 255 8.40 8.23 -6.83
N LEU A 256 9.53 7.76 -6.27
CA LEU A 256 10.73 7.43 -7.04
C LEU A 256 10.43 6.32 -8.05
N ALA A 257 9.76 5.24 -7.63
CA ALA A 257 9.40 4.14 -8.53
C ALA A 257 8.49 4.62 -9.69
N ASN A 258 7.47 5.42 -9.37
CA ASN A 258 6.59 6.02 -10.37
C ASN A 258 7.35 6.92 -11.35
N HIS A 259 8.27 7.74 -10.85
CA HIS A 259 9.07 8.63 -11.68
C HIS A 259 9.99 7.85 -12.64
N ILE A 260 10.74 6.87 -12.14
CA ILE A 260 11.71 6.09 -12.93
C ILE A 260 10.98 5.24 -13.99
N ILE A 261 9.88 4.58 -13.61
CA ILE A 261 9.04 3.83 -14.57
C ILE A 261 8.39 4.76 -15.59
N GLY A 262 7.99 5.98 -15.18
CA GLY A 262 7.49 7.02 -16.08
C GLY A 262 8.53 7.45 -17.13
N GLN A 263 9.81 7.41 -16.78
CA GLN A 263 10.94 7.61 -17.72
C GLN A 263 11.27 6.38 -18.56
N ARG A 264 10.48 5.30 -18.48
CA ARG A 264 10.69 4.01 -19.14
C ARG A 264 12.01 3.31 -18.75
N GLN A 265 12.50 3.59 -17.56
CA GLN A 265 13.66 2.91 -16.99
C GLN A 265 13.21 1.72 -16.13
N GLU A 266 14.09 0.73 -15.96
CA GLU A 266 13.83 -0.43 -15.11
C GLU A 266 14.01 -0.06 -13.64
N THR A 267 13.07 -0.46 -12.80
CA THR A 267 13.11 -0.25 -11.35
C THR A 267 12.81 -1.52 -10.58
N GLY A 268 13.59 -1.80 -9.54
CA GLY A 268 13.31 -2.84 -8.55
C GLY A 268 13.11 -2.25 -7.16
N LEU A 269 12.67 -3.08 -6.22
CA LEU A 269 12.47 -2.72 -4.81
C LEU A 269 13.12 -3.77 -3.91
N LEU A 270 13.89 -3.29 -2.94
CA LEU A 270 14.39 -4.04 -1.79
C LEU A 270 13.91 -3.35 -0.52
N SER A 271 13.55 -4.10 0.51
CA SER A 271 13.26 -3.52 1.83
C SER A 271 13.55 -4.52 2.94
N ASN A 272 14.06 -4.00 4.06
CA ASN A 272 14.18 -4.71 5.33
C ASN A 272 12.86 -4.67 6.15
N GLY A 273 11.76 -4.18 5.58
CA GLY A 273 10.43 -4.18 6.20
C GLY A 273 9.78 -5.57 6.27
N LEU A 274 8.69 -5.67 7.02
CA LEU A 274 7.89 -6.89 7.10
C LEU A 274 6.73 -6.84 6.10
N ASP A 275 6.48 -7.97 5.44
CA ASP A 275 5.31 -8.16 4.60
C ASP A 275 4.36 -9.17 5.26
N PRO A 276 3.26 -8.71 5.89
CA PRO A 276 2.29 -9.59 6.55
C PRO A 276 1.68 -10.64 5.63
N PHE A 277 1.57 -10.35 4.32
CA PHE A 277 0.99 -11.29 3.36
C PHE A 277 1.96 -12.45 3.06
N SER A 278 3.26 -12.15 2.98
CA SER A 278 4.30 -13.16 2.75
C SER A 278 4.68 -13.92 4.03
N GLY A 279 4.19 -13.49 5.20
CA GLY A 279 4.47 -14.13 6.49
C GLY A 279 5.88 -13.86 7.03
N GLY A 280 6.58 -12.84 6.53
CA GLY A 280 7.97 -12.57 6.87
C GLY A 280 8.58 -11.39 6.12
N ASP A 281 9.72 -11.62 5.48
CA ASP A 281 10.48 -10.59 4.77
C ASP A 281 9.76 -10.09 3.51
N ALA A 282 9.91 -8.80 3.24
CA ALA A 282 9.46 -8.25 1.97
C ALA A 282 10.30 -8.85 0.83
N ASN A 283 9.65 -9.64 -0.03
CA ASN A 283 10.33 -10.29 -1.13
C ASN A 283 10.94 -9.24 -2.08
N PRO A 284 12.20 -9.44 -2.52
CA PRO A 284 12.86 -8.53 -3.45
C PRO A 284 12.12 -8.50 -4.79
N ILE A 285 11.82 -7.31 -5.28
CA ILE A 285 11.21 -7.10 -6.59
C ILE A 285 12.34 -6.80 -7.58
N PRO A 286 12.58 -7.64 -8.60
CA PRO A 286 13.63 -7.41 -9.58
C PRO A 286 13.33 -6.20 -10.46
N GLY A 287 14.39 -5.66 -11.07
CA GLY A 287 14.29 -4.54 -11.99
C GLY A 287 13.48 -4.87 -13.24
N GLN A 288 12.33 -4.22 -13.40
CA GLN A 288 11.52 -4.28 -14.62
C GLN A 288 10.90 -2.91 -14.89
N ASN A 289 10.23 -2.76 -16.04
CA ASN A 289 9.55 -1.52 -16.41
C ASN A 289 8.05 -1.76 -16.64
N GLY A 290 7.31 -0.68 -16.89
CA GLY A 290 5.90 -0.73 -17.26
C GLY A 290 4.93 -0.52 -16.09
N GLN A 291 3.70 -0.16 -16.44
CA GLN A 291 2.67 0.24 -15.47
C GLN A 291 2.19 -0.94 -14.60
N GLY A 292 2.13 -2.15 -15.14
CA GLY A 292 1.80 -3.35 -14.35
C GLY A 292 2.84 -3.62 -13.26
N HIS A 293 4.12 -3.43 -13.59
CA HIS A 293 5.22 -3.57 -12.63
C HIS A 293 5.18 -2.52 -11.53
N LEU A 294 4.93 -1.24 -11.90
CA LEU A 294 4.71 -0.18 -10.93
C LEU A 294 3.59 -0.55 -9.95
N MET A 295 2.47 -1.08 -10.44
CA MET A 295 1.35 -1.47 -9.58
C MET A 295 1.74 -2.60 -8.61
N GLY A 296 2.59 -3.54 -9.04
CA GLY A 296 3.15 -4.58 -8.17
C GLY A 296 4.07 -4.02 -7.07
N ILE A 297 4.90 -3.03 -7.40
CA ILE A 297 5.72 -2.31 -6.41
C ILE A 297 4.80 -1.58 -5.41
N LEU A 298 3.80 -0.85 -5.89
CA LEU A 298 2.86 -0.13 -5.03
C LEU A 298 2.05 -1.07 -4.13
N GLU A 299 1.72 -2.28 -4.60
CA GLU A 299 1.02 -3.29 -3.80
C GLU A 299 1.88 -3.82 -2.64
N VAL A 300 3.18 -4.04 -2.86
CA VAL A 300 4.11 -4.36 -1.77
C VAL A 300 4.26 -3.17 -0.83
N LEU A 301 4.43 -1.95 -1.35
CA LEU A 301 4.52 -0.74 -0.53
C LEU A 301 3.21 -0.44 0.24
N ALA A 302 2.06 -0.86 -0.25
CA ALA A 302 0.78 -0.71 0.46
C ALA A 302 0.74 -1.56 1.73
N ARG A 303 1.29 -2.78 1.68
CA ARG A 303 1.19 -3.75 2.77
C ARG A 303 2.40 -3.81 3.70
N ILE A 304 3.56 -3.32 3.25
CA ILE A 304 4.81 -3.40 4.02
C ILE A 304 4.72 -2.61 5.34
N GLN A 305 5.27 -3.17 6.41
CA GLN A 305 5.23 -2.60 7.76
C GLN A 305 6.63 -2.41 8.32
N LEU A 306 6.75 -1.51 9.31
CA LEU A 306 7.99 -1.38 10.07
C LEU A 306 8.32 -2.69 10.75
N ARG A 307 9.61 -3.02 10.71
CA ARG A 307 10.15 -4.19 11.37
C ARG A 307 10.62 -3.83 12.77
N ARG A 308 10.02 -4.47 13.77
CA ARG A 308 10.51 -4.46 15.13
C ARG A 308 11.47 -5.63 15.35
N ASP A 309 12.64 -5.35 15.88
CA ASP A 309 13.55 -6.37 16.36
C ASP A 309 13.29 -6.61 17.85
N ALA A 310 12.71 -7.76 18.18
CA ALA A 310 12.29 -8.06 19.55
C ALA A 310 13.48 -8.32 20.51
N GLU A 311 14.64 -8.69 19.95
CA GLU A 311 15.86 -9.02 20.69
C GLU A 311 16.78 -7.82 20.88
N ALA A 312 16.52 -6.71 20.17
CA ALA A 312 17.33 -5.51 20.25
C ALA A 312 16.76 -4.55 21.30
N ASP A 313 17.60 -4.15 22.26
CA ASP A 313 17.24 -3.12 23.22
C ASP A 313 16.99 -1.80 22.49
N ASP A 314 15.91 -1.11 22.87
CA ASP A 314 15.59 0.22 22.33
C ASP A 314 16.65 1.21 22.82
N PRO A 315 17.54 1.74 21.96
CA PRO A 315 18.55 2.68 22.41
C PRO A 315 17.86 3.94 22.94
N MET A 316 17.94 4.15 24.26
CA MET A 316 17.35 5.31 24.93
C MET A 316 17.97 6.66 24.49
N GLU A 317 19.10 6.64 23.77
CA GLU A 317 19.84 7.84 23.37
C GLU A 317 19.76 8.10 21.86
N GLU A 318 19.41 9.35 21.52
CA GLU A 318 19.42 9.86 20.15
C GLU A 318 20.84 9.83 19.57
N GLY A 319 21.05 9.13 18.46
CA GLY A 319 22.27 9.22 17.66
C GLY A 319 23.17 7.98 17.66
N HIS A 320 22.81 6.90 18.35
CA HIS A 320 23.54 5.64 18.23
C HIS A 320 23.07 4.79 17.03
N LEU A 321 24.01 4.01 16.48
CA LEU A 321 23.77 3.00 15.46
C LEU A 321 22.64 2.05 15.87
N SER A 322 21.70 1.80 14.96
CA SER A 322 20.65 0.80 15.19
C SER A 322 21.32 -0.54 15.53
N PRO A 323 21.07 -1.11 16.74
CA PRO A 323 21.63 -2.40 17.13
C PRO A 323 20.94 -3.56 16.40
N SER A 324 19.85 -3.27 15.68
CA SER A 324 19.03 -4.29 15.03
C SER A 324 19.85 -5.13 14.04
N ARG A 325 19.52 -6.42 13.97
CA ARG A 325 19.99 -7.30 12.89
C ARG A 325 19.52 -6.86 11.51
N PHE A 326 18.46 -6.06 11.44
CA PHE A 326 17.87 -5.53 10.21
C PHE A 326 18.37 -4.13 9.86
N ALA A 327 19.27 -3.56 10.66
CA ALA A 327 19.92 -2.29 10.35
C ALA A 327 20.60 -2.38 8.97
N LEU A 328 20.39 -1.37 8.13
CA LEU A 328 20.82 -1.40 6.72
C LEU A 328 22.29 -1.74 6.52
N HIS A 329 23.19 -1.21 7.36
CA HIS A 329 24.63 -1.47 7.24
C HIS A 329 24.99 -2.96 7.39
N ARG A 330 24.16 -3.76 8.07
CA ARG A 330 24.31 -5.23 8.22
C ARG A 330 23.51 -5.99 7.19
N TRP A 331 22.28 -5.56 6.94
CA TRP A 331 21.33 -6.26 6.08
C TRP A 331 21.62 -6.07 4.59
N LEU A 332 21.99 -4.85 4.18
CA LEU A 332 22.13 -4.49 2.77
C LEU A 332 23.21 -5.27 2.01
N PRO A 333 24.44 -5.50 2.56
CA PRO A 333 25.51 -6.16 1.82
C PRO A 333 25.16 -7.53 1.24
N SER A 334 24.36 -8.34 1.95
CA SER A 334 23.94 -9.66 1.47
C SER A 334 22.86 -9.58 0.38
N HIS A 335 22.06 -8.52 0.36
CA HIS A 335 20.94 -8.34 -0.57
C HIS A 335 21.33 -7.65 -1.88
N VAL A 336 22.48 -6.97 -1.91
CA VAL A 336 22.99 -6.29 -3.12
C VAL A 336 24.16 -7.03 -3.78
N ALA A 337 24.61 -8.14 -3.22
CA ALA A 337 25.76 -8.91 -3.73
C ALA A 337 25.56 -9.43 -5.17
N GLY A 338 24.31 -9.68 -5.57
CA GLY A 338 23.95 -10.16 -6.91
C GLY A 338 23.68 -9.06 -7.94
N LEU A 339 23.78 -7.77 -7.57
CA LEU A 339 23.50 -6.68 -8.51
C LEU A 339 24.64 -6.51 -9.53
N GLY A 340 24.27 -6.28 -10.79
CA GLY A 340 25.21 -6.09 -11.89
C GLY A 340 25.96 -4.74 -11.81
N TRP A 341 27.13 -4.69 -12.44
CA TRP A 341 27.91 -3.45 -12.58
C TRP A 341 27.10 -2.34 -13.29
N GLY A 342 27.20 -1.11 -12.80
CA GLY A 342 26.49 0.05 -13.36
C GLY A 342 25.05 0.24 -12.84
N THR A 343 24.51 -0.70 -12.05
CA THR A 343 23.19 -0.56 -11.40
C THR A 343 23.17 0.69 -10.52
N THR A 344 22.07 1.45 -10.59
CA THR A 344 21.86 2.60 -9.69
C THR A 344 21.16 2.13 -8.43
N LEU A 345 21.75 2.37 -7.27
CA LEU A 345 21.18 2.04 -5.97
C LEU A 345 20.66 3.32 -5.33
N ILE A 346 19.34 3.45 -5.18
CA ILE A 346 18.72 4.57 -4.47
C ILE A 346 18.28 4.10 -3.10
N LEU A 347 18.95 4.57 -2.06
CA LEU A 347 18.62 4.25 -0.68
C LEU A 347 17.68 5.30 -0.09
N VAL A 348 16.53 4.87 0.41
CA VAL A 348 15.55 5.68 1.12
C VAL A 348 15.64 5.30 2.60
N THR A 349 16.18 6.20 3.43
CA THR A 349 16.52 5.90 4.84
C THR A 349 16.28 7.11 5.75
N PRO A 350 15.98 6.93 7.05
CA PRO A 350 15.78 8.04 7.98
C PRO A 350 17.04 8.85 8.25
N HIS A 351 18.22 8.21 8.29
CA HIS A 351 19.48 8.88 8.60
C HIS A 351 20.66 8.14 8.00
N ILE A 352 21.78 8.84 7.84
CA ILE A 352 23.04 8.28 7.35
C ILE A 352 24.01 8.17 8.52
N SER A 353 24.33 6.92 8.89
CA SER A 353 25.37 6.61 9.87
C SER A 353 26.73 6.36 9.21
N GLU A 354 27.82 6.48 9.97
CA GLU A 354 29.17 6.27 9.46
C GLU A 354 29.41 4.83 8.93
N PRO A 355 28.98 3.74 9.62
CA PRO A 355 29.09 2.40 9.05
C PRO A 355 28.28 2.17 7.78
N LEU A 356 27.13 2.86 7.67
CA LEU A 356 26.35 2.84 6.44
C LEU A 356 27.11 3.54 5.30
N LEU A 357 27.70 4.72 5.54
CA LEU A 357 28.55 5.41 4.56
C LEU A 357 29.68 4.54 4.04
N TRP A 358 30.39 3.84 4.93
CA TRP A 358 31.46 2.91 4.54
C TRP A 358 30.94 1.76 3.66
N SER A 359 29.78 1.21 4.01
CA SER A 359 29.13 0.15 3.21
C SER A 359 28.78 0.68 1.81
N LEU A 360 28.18 1.86 1.72
CA LEU A 360 27.83 2.52 0.47
C LEU A 360 29.06 2.88 -0.38
N HIS A 361 30.14 3.35 0.25
CA HIS A 361 31.40 3.61 -0.46
C HIS A 361 31.99 2.32 -1.04
N SER A 362 31.90 1.21 -0.32
CA SER A 362 32.33 -0.11 -0.83
C SER A 362 31.54 -0.54 -2.07
N PHE A 363 30.23 -0.25 -2.11
CA PHE A 363 29.37 -0.52 -3.27
C PHE A 363 29.71 0.38 -4.46
N ASN A 364 29.99 1.67 -4.20
CA ASN A 364 30.44 2.60 -5.22
C ASN A 364 31.76 2.14 -5.87
N ARG A 365 32.72 1.66 -5.06
CA ARG A 365 33.98 1.09 -5.55
C ARG A 365 33.81 -0.20 -6.35
N LYS A 366 32.74 -0.96 -6.12
CA LYS A 366 32.36 -2.15 -6.93
C LYS A 366 31.70 -1.76 -8.27
N GLY A 367 31.43 -0.48 -8.50
CA GLY A 367 30.86 0.05 -9.73
C GLY A 367 29.34 0.23 -9.72
N LEU A 368 28.72 0.26 -8.53
CA LEU A 368 27.32 0.64 -8.36
C LEU A 368 27.22 2.17 -8.26
N ASN A 369 26.21 2.78 -8.86
CA ASN A 369 25.97 4.21 -8.69
C ASN A 369 25.08 4.43 -7.47
N VAL A 370 25.63 4.95 -6.38
CA VAL A 370 24.91 5.07 -5.10
C VAL A 370 24.33 6.47 -4.92
N GLN A 371 23.04 6.53 -4.62
CA GLN A 371 22.29 7.73 -4.25
C GLN A 371 21.54 7.48 -2.95
N VAL A 372 21.48 8.46 -2.06
CA VAL A 372 20.76 8.36 -0.78
C VAL A 372 19.75 9.49 -0.68
N VAL A 373 18.54 9.15 -0.29
CA VAL A 373 17.44 10.06 0.01
C VAL A 373 17.11 9.92 1.49
N VAL A 374 17.45 10.95 2.26
CA VAL A 374 17.21 11.02 3.69
C VAL A 374 15.82 11.59 3.94
N CYS A 375 14.97 10.82 4.63
CA CYS A 375 13.54 11.10 4.79
C CYS A 375 13.17 11.74 6.14
N VAL A 376 14.13 11.86 7.06
CA VAL A 376 13.93 12.47 8.38
C VAL A 376 14.97 13.56 8.58
N ARG A 377 14.66 14.56 9.40
CA ARG A 377 15.61 15.61 9.77
C ARG A 377 16.81 15.01 10.51
N GLN A 378 17.97 15.03 9.87
CA GLN A 378 19.24 14.60 10.45
C GLN A 378 20.07 15.80 10.97
N PRO A 379 20.61 15.76 12.20
CA PRO A 379 21.57 16.75 12.68
C PRO A 379 22.83 16.80 11.83
N ALA A 380 23.36 17.99 11.59
CA ALA A 380 24.59 18.22 10.81
C ALA A 380 24.58 17.59 9.40
N PHE A 381 23.40 17.48 8.77
CA PHE A 381 23.21 16.88 7.45
C PHE A 381 24.22 17.38 6.39
N GLU A 382 24.50 18.68 6.33
CA GLU A 382 25.47 19.25 5.37
C GLU A 382 26.89 18.70 5.53
N ARG A 383 27.34 18.41 6.77
CA ARG A 383 28.65 17.77 6.99
C ARG A 383 28.65 16.34 6.48
N THR A 384 27.61 15.58 6.80
CA THR A 384 27.44 14.20 6.33
C THR A 384 27.34 14.13 4.82
N ARG A 385 26.63 15.09 4.21
CA ARG A 385 26.51 15.24 2.75
C ARG A 385 27.87 15.52 2.10
N GLN A 386 28.63 16.49 2.61
CA GLN A 386 29.98 16.79 2.09
C GLN A 386 30.92 15.57 2.18
N GLN A 387 30.85 14.83 3.29
CA GLN A 387 31.63 13.60 3.46
C GLN A 387 31.20 12.52 2.45
N ALA A 388 29.90 12.33 2.23
CA ALA A 388 29.38 11.37 1.27
C ALA A 388 29.72 11.75 -0.19
N GLU A 389 29.61 13.03 -0.55
CA GLU A 389 29.97 13.55 -1.88
C GLU A 389 31.47 13.36 -2.15
N ALA A 390 32.33 13.56 -1.15
CA ALA A 390 33.77 13.25 -1.26
C ALA A 390 34.05 11.75 -1.52
N MET A 391 33.14 10.87 -1.09
CA MET A 391 33.17 9.43 -1.35
C MET A 391 32.47 9.02 -2.66
N GLY A 392 32.02 10.00 -3.45
CA GLY A 392 31.32 9.81 -4.72
C GLY A 392 29.87 9.34 -4.56
N ILE A 393 29.26 9.55 -3.39
CA ILE A 393 27.87 9.17 -3.08
C ILE A 393 27.01 10.44 -3.15
N GLY A 394 25.97 10.45 -3.97
CA GLY A 394 25.02 11.55 -3.99
C GLY A 394 24.04 11.44 -2.82
N VAL A 395 23.84 12.53 -2.08
CA VAL A 395 22.93 12.57 -0.93
C VAL A 395 21.95 13.71 -1.09
N HIS A 396 20.68 13.39 -0.94
CA HIS A 396 19.55 14.30 -1.04
C HIS A 396 18.69 14.17 0.22
N GLN A 397 17.99 15.24 0.56
CA GLN A 397 17.01 15.24 1.63
C GLN A 397 15.62 15.40 1.02
N ALA A 398 14.70 14.51 1.38
CA ALA A 398 13.29 14.63 1.04
C ALA A 398 12.52 14.77 2.36
N LEU A 399 12.31 16.00 2.78
CA LEU A 399 11.57 16.32 4.01
C LEU A 399 10.10 16.58 3.69
N TRP A 400 9.23 16.44 4.68
CA TRP A 400 7.82 16.78 4.51
C TRP A 400 7.69 18.28 4.19
N GLU A 401 6.71 18.65 3.37
CA GLU A 401 6.33 20.05 3.09
C GLU A 401 6.23 20.94 4.35
N SER A 402 5.72 20.43 5.47
CA SER A 402 5.65 21.15 6.74
C SER A 402 7.02 21.39 7.37
N GLU A 403 7.98 20.50 7.16
CA GLU A 403 9.36 20.65 7.60
C GLU A 403 10.15 21.61 6.69
N LEU A 404 9.85 21.63 5.39
CA LEU A 404 10.39 22.60 4.43
C LEU A 404 9.93 24.03 4.77
N ALA A 405 8.65 24.21 5.12
CA ALA A 405 8.12 25.50 5.56
C ALA A 405 8.82 26.04 6.83
N GLN A 406 9.28 25.15 7.72
CA GLN A 406 10.06 25.53 8.91
C GLN A 406 11.54 25.84 8.61
N MET A 407 12.05 25.47 7.43
CA MET A 407 13.41 25.77 6.98
C MET A 407 13.53 27.09 6.22
N ALA A 408 12.41 27.70 5.82
CA ALA A 408 12.42 29.02 5.21
C ALA A 408 13.03 30.02 6.21
N PRO A 409 14.13 30.73 5.88
CA PRO A 409 14.66 31.74 6.77
C PRO A 409 13.59 32.81 6.95
N LEU A 410 13.37 33.21 8.20
CA LEU A 410 12.75 34.49 8.57
C LEU A 410 13.22 35.53 7.55
N GLN A 411 12.35 35.89 6.61
CA GLN A 411 12.68 36.87 5.59
C GLN A 411 13.10 38.14 6.33
N LYS A 412 14.32 38.60 6.01
CA LYS A 412 14.95 39.81 6.50
C LYS A 412 13.94 40.96 6.55
N GLY A 413 13.65 41.44 7.76
CA GLY A 413 13.20 42.81 7.98
C GLY A 413 14.36 43.77 7.85
#